data_AF-A0A0D5XV78-F1
#
_entry.id   AF-A0A0D5XV78-F1
#
_cell.length_a   1.000
_cell.length_b   1.000
_cell.length_c   1.000
_cell.angle_alpha   90.00
_cell.angle_beta   90.00
_cell.angle_gamma   90.00
#
_symmetry.space_group_name_H-M   'P 1'
#
loop_
_entity.id
_entity.type
_entity.pdbx_description
1 polymer ?
#
loop_
_entity_poly.entity_id
_entity_poly.type
_entity_poly.pdbx_seq_one_letter_code
_entity_poly.pdbx_strand_id
1 'polypeptide(L)'
;MNNESAPTQRSTLFHSAITAFIHERREAKLKGDDTDAQTTAKYDYGTWLADAARRVSQIQAVTHVLKATHPDARGSSLHVTPAGLPRHAEIGTHVLANDCADDVVGNAAALDVYKFLKLEVQERRLFDWLLQDDQDLLQALHPDPGTAREWAGAFKGLIRPAERWSSHALAKQVYWSVSGEPGDDTGFHLLQPLFSSSLAHAAHAQINDARFGESNKAARQAKRANIPHDGPYRDYRNLVVRKLGGTKPQNISQLNSERGGVNYLLASLPPQWQQAQPGPFLSESSVFERFRRFEGVEELIQGLCALLESDPPKTLATRLQRERLERGTRLEQGLGQALAAFGLASRERLEPGWSRHRDCELPLCEQLWLDPRRTELPLRDDHQEQDQAFNAAFEFKDWPDQVAHRFGNWLNAILQQRGLPVGDVEHAHWARQALIDAEWPAPMQRRARPSSNGPEALHD
;
A
#
# COMPACT_ATOMS: atom_id res chain seq x y z
N MET A 1 -12.17 -66.68 10.31
CA MET A 1 -12.65 -66.42 8.93
C MET A 1 -12.26 -64.99 8.62
N ASN A 2 -11.11 -64.81 7.97
CA ASN A 2 -10.59 -63.49 7.60
C ASN A 2 -11.41 -62.98 6.42
N ASN A 3 -12.22 -61.96 6.67
CA ASN A 3 -12.93 -61.25 5.62
C ASN A 3 -11.95 -60.22 5.04
N GLU A 4 -11.03 -60.66 4.18
CA GLU A 4 -10.26 -59.75 3.32
C GLU A 4 -11.26 -59.14 2.33
N SER A 5 -11.83 -58.00 2.70
CA SER A 5 -12.66 -57.18 1.82
C SER A 5 -11.83 -56.83 0.58
N ALA A 6 -12.23 -57.33 -0.58
CA ALA A 6 -11.57 -57.05 -1.86
C ALA A 6 -11.38 -55.53 -2.04
N PRO A 7 -10.23 -55.07 -2.55
CA PRO A 7 -9.97 -53.65 -2.73
C PRO A 7 -11.03 -53.03 -3.65
N THR A 8 -11.68 -51.98 -3.18
CA THR A 8 -12.64 -51.22 -3.97
C THR A 8 -11.91 -50.57 -5.16
N GLN A 9 -12.64 -50.30 -6.25
CA GLN A 9 -12.08 -49.59 -7.42
C GLN A 9 -11.41 -48.27 -7.02
N ARG A 10 -11.93 -47.61 -5.98
CA ARG A 10 -11.42 -46.35 -5.44
C ARG A 10 -10.17 -46.53 -4.57
N SER A 11 -10.08 -47.59 -3.77
CA SER A 11 -8.85 -47.95 -3.05
C SER A 11 -7.69 -48.23 -4.02
N THR A 12 -7.97 -48.91 -5.14
CA THR A 12 -6.99 -49.13 -6.22
C THR A 12 -6.53 -47.80 -6.87
N LEU A 13 -7.44 -46.83 -7.04
CA LEU A 13 -7.07 -45.50 -7.56
C LEU A 13 -6.13 -44.77 -6.60
N PHE A 14 -6.44 -44.76 -5.30
CA PHE A 14 -5.54 -44.19 -4.29
C PHE A 14 -4.18 -44.89 -4.28
N HIS A 15 -4.19 -46.22 -4.27
CA HIS A 15 -2.96 -47.00 -4.26
C HIS A 15 -2.10 -46.73 -5.51
N SER A 16 -2.72 -46.64 -6.69
CA SER A 16 -2.04 -46.30 -7.94
C SER A 16 -1.43 -44.89 -7.91
N ALA A 17 -2.16 -43.89 -7.42
CA ALA A 17 -1.66 -42.52 -7.30
C ALA A 17 -0.46 -42.42 -6.35
N ILE A 18 -0.55 -43.09 -5.19
CA ILE A 18 0.55 -43.15 -4.21
C ILE A 18 1.77 -43.86 -4.81
N THR A 19 1.55 -44.98 -5.49
CA THR A 19 2.62 -45.77 -6.12
C THR A 19 3.31 -44.96 -7.22
N ALA A 20 2.55 -44.26 -8.07
CA ALA A 20 3.10 -43.41 -9.11
C ALA A 20 3.99 -42.29 -8.53
N PHE A 21 3.56 -41.65 -7.44
CA PHE A 21 4.37 -40.64 -6.75
C PHE A 21 5.68 -41.21 -6.19
N ILE A 22 5.62 -42.37 -5.53
CA ILE A 22 6.81 -43.01 -4.97
C ILE A 22 7.77 -43.45 -6.09
N HIS A 23 7.24 -43.93 -7.22
CA HIS A 23 8.04 -44.31 -8.37
C HIS A 23 8.72 -43.11 -9.04
N GLU A 24 7.99 -42.01 -9.28
CA GLU A 24 8.55 -40.77 -9.82
C GLU A 24 9.67 -40.23 -8.92
N ARG A 25 9.46 -40.30 -7.60
CA ARG A 25 10.48 -39.95 -6.59
C ARG A 25 11.73 -40.80 -6.68
N ARG A 26 11.55 -42.10 -6.84
CA ARG A 26 12.63 -43.08 -6.99
C ARG A 26 13.43 -42.76 -8.26
N GLU A 27 12.77 -42.57 -9.39
CA GLU A 27 13.44 -42.23 -10.67
C GLU A 27 14.19 -40.90 -10.60
N ALA A 28 13.60 -39.86 -10.02
CA ALA A 28 14.25 -38.56 -9.88
C ALA A 28 15.52 -38.62 -9.01
N LYS A 29 15.58 -39.58 -8.08
CA LYS A 29 16.74 -39.80 -7.19
C LYS A 29 17.79 -40.72 -7.80
N LEU A 30 17.39 -41.69 -8.62
CA LEU A 30 18.30 -42.61 -9.32
C LEU A 30 19.04 -41.97 -10.50
N LYS A 31 18.58 -40.80 -11.00
CA LYS A 31 19.29 -40.03 -12.04
C LYS A 31 20.56 -39.31 -11.55
N GLY A 32 20.81 -39.25 -10.25
CA GLY A 32 22.08 -38.77 -9.68
C GLY A 32 22.88 -39.96 -9.13
N ASP A 33 24.14 -40.09 -9.54
CA ASP A 33 25.08 -41.18 -9.23
C ASP A 33 24.87 -41.86 -7.86
N ASP A 34 24.30 -43.08 -7.88
CA ASP A 34 24.67 -44.30 -7.14
C ASP A 34 23.49 -45.27 -7.13
N THR A 35 23.52 -46.27 -8.03
CA THR A 35 22.61 -47.42 -8.01
C THR A 35 22.98 -48.36 -6.88
N ASP A 36 22.60 -47.99 -5.66
CA ASP A 36 22.76 -48.84 -4.49
C ASP A 36 21.45 -49.58 -4.18
N ALA A 37 21.51 -50.90 -3.95
CA ALA A 37 20.33 -51.72 -3.66
C ALA A 37 19.56 -51.23 -2.42
N GLN A 38 20.29 -50.62 -1.46
CA GLN A 38 19.71 -49.96 -0.29
C GLN A 38 18.89 -48.72 -0.62
N THR A 39 19.23 -47.97 -1.67
CA THR A 39 18.46 -46.80 -2.12
C THR A 39 17.14 -47.24 -2.75
N THR A 40 17.13 -48.37 -3.47
CA THR A 40 15.89 -48.94 -4.03
C THR A 40 14.92 -49.39 -2.94
N ALA A 41 15.41 -50.11 -1.91
CA ALA A 41 14.58 -50.60 -0.81
C ALA A 41 13.93 -49.47 0.03
N LYS A 42 14.54 -48.28 0.06
CA LYS A 42 13.98 -47.09 0.74
C LYS A 42 12.74 -46.51 0.03
N TYR A 43 12.55 -46.80 -1.26
CA TYR A 43 11.38 -46.37 -2.03
C TYR A 43 10.38 -47.51 -2.24
N ASP A 44 10.50 -48.62 -1.50
CA ASP A 44 9.43 -49.61 -1.44
C ASP A 44 8.20 -48.99 -0.75
N TYR A 45 7.01 -49.35 -1.24
CA TYR A 45 5.75 -48.71 -0.86
C TYR A 45 5.56 -48.56 0.65
N GLY A 46 5.62 -49.68 1.39
CA GLY A 46 5.43 -49.69 2.84
C GLY A 46 6.58 -49.02 3.60
N THR A 47 7.83 -49.25 3.18
CA THR A 47 9.03 -48.67 3.82
C THR A 47 9.02 -47.15 3.72
N TRP A 48 8.68 -46.62 2.54
CA TRP A 48 8.61 -45.19 2.30
C TRP A 48 7.48 -44.54 3.10
N LEU A 49 6.30 -45.16 3.14
CA LEU A 49 5.16 -44.65 3.92
C LEU A 49 5.43 -44.65 5.42
N ALA A 50 6.04 -45.71 5.96
CA ALA A 50 6.44 -45.77 7.37
C ALA A 50 7.44 -44.66 7.72
N ASP A 51 8.44 -44.44 6.85
CA ASP A 51 9.42 -43.36 7.05
C ASP A 51 8.78 -41.97 6.89
N ALA A 52 7.86 -41.80 5.94
CA ALA A 52 7.11 -40.55 5.74
C ALA A 52 6.22 -40.23 6.95
N ALA A 53 5.52 -41.23 7.51
CA ALA A 53 4.71 -41.09 8.71
C ALA A 53 5.56 -40.65 9.92
N ARG A 54 6.80 -41.15 10.04
CA ARG A 54 7.74 -40.69 11.08
C ARG A 54 8.23 -39.25 10.82
N ARG A 55 8.58 -38.93 9.57
CA ARG A 55 9.13 -37.62 9.18
C ARG A 55 8.11 -36.47 9.19
N VAL A 56 6.81 -36.76 9.14
CA VAL A 56 5.77 -35.72 9.20
C VAL A 56 5.84 -34.87 10.46
N SER A 57 6.34 -35.43 11.57
CA SER A 57 6.56 -34.70 12.83
C SER A 57 7.58 -33.55 12.69
N GLN A 58 8.48 -33.62 11.69
CA GLN A 58 9.49 -32.59 11.41
C GLN A 58 8.95 -31.41 10.60
N ILE A 59 7.69 -31.48 10.15
CA ILE A 59 7.00 -30.42 9.42
C ILE A 59 5.69 -30.07 10.13
N GLN A 60 5.20 -28.87 9.83
CA GLN A 60 3.94 -28.35 10.34
C GLN A 60 3.29 -27.49 9.27
N ALA A 61 2.00 -27.71 9.02
CA ALA A 61 1.20 -26.80 8.23
C ALA A 61 0.89 -25.54 9.04
N VAL A 62 1.10 -24.37 8.44
CA VAL A 62 0.98 -23.06 9.09
C VAL A 62 0.43 -22.04 8.10
N THR A 63 -0.22 -21.02 8.61
CA THR A 63 -0.68 -19.85 7.84
C THR A 63 0.20 -18.63 8.14
N HIS A 64 0.71 -18.56 9.38
CA HIS A 64 1.56 -17.48 9.87
C HIS A 64 2.93 -18.02 10.28
N VAL A 65 3.99 -17.50 9.67
CA VAL A 65 5.35 -18.04 9.74
C VAL A 65 6.26 -17.11 10.56
N LEU A 66 6.89 -17.63 11.62
CA LEU A 66 7.84 -16.86 12.44
C LEU A 66 9.13 -16.54 11.69
N LYS A 67 9.67 -17.51 10.94
CA LYS A 67 10.96 -17.40 10.25
C LYS A 67 11.03 -16.31 9.18
N ALA A 68 9.89 -15.80 8.72
CA ALA A 68 9.84 -14.67 7.80
C ALA A 68 10.27 -13.34 8.47
N THR A 69 10.29 -13.29 9.81
CA THR A 69 10.88 -12.19 10.57
C THR A 69 12.40 -12.28 10.57
N HIS A 70 12.92 -13.44 10.96
CA HIS A 70 14.34 -13.78 10.91
C HIS A 70 14.51 -15.28 10.67
N PRO A 71 15.36 -15.72 9.72
CA PRO A 71 15.49 -17.14 9.34
C PRO A 71 15.87 -18.05 10.52
N ASP A 72 16.70 -17.54 11.44
CA ASP A 72 17.16 -18.28 12.62
C ASP A 72 16.22 -18.19 13.83
N ALA A 73 15.09 -17.48 13.72
CA ALA A 73 14.13 -17.42 14.81
C ALA A 73 13.51 -18.80 15.07
N ARG A 74 13.70 -19.32 16.28
CA ARG A 74 13.12 -20.58 16.75
C ARG A 74 11.99 -20.27 17.73
N GLY A 75 10.77 -20.61 17.33
CA GLY A 75 9.57 -20.39 18.13
C GLY A 75 8.35 -20.89 17.40
N SER A 76 7.17 -20.57 17.93
CA SER A 76 5.91 -21.07 17.40
C SER A 76 5.50 -20.34 16.12
N SER A 77 5.10 -21.10 15.11
CA SER A 77 4.34 -20.63 13.95
C SER A 77 2.88 -21.11 14.10
N LEU A 78 1.93 -20.38 13.50
CA LEU A 78 0.50 -20.61 13.75
C LEU A 78 -0.19 -21.15 12.51
N HIS A 79 -1.06 -22.14 12.72
CA HIS A 79 -2.09 -22.52 11.78
C HIS A 79 -3.42 -21.97 12.29
N VAL A 80 -4.04 -21.08 11.51
CA VAL A 80 -5.31 -20.44 11.86
C VAL A 80 -6.18 -20.45 10.62
N THR A 81 -7.32 -21.13 10.70
CA THR A 81 -8.27 -21.21 9.60
C THR A 81 -8.96 -19.86 9.42
N PRO A 82 -8.92 -19.23 8.22
CA PRO A 82 -9.48 -17.90 8.01
C PRO A 82 -10.97 -17.78 8.31
N ALA A 83 -11.74 -18.83 8.07
CA ALA A 83 -13.17 -18.86 8.38
C ALA A 83 -13.48 -18.70 9.88
N GLY A 84 -12.53 -19.05 10.76
CA GLY A 84 -12.65 -18.88 12.21
C GLY A 84 -12.15 -17.55 12.74
N LEU A 85 -11.61 -16.67 11.90
CA LEU A 85 -11.13 -15.35 12.31
C LEU A 85 -12.28 -14.33 12.42
N PRO A 86 -12.22 -13.39 13.39
CA PRO A 86 -13.12 -12.26 13.42
C PRO A 86 -13.06 -11.47 12.12
N ARG A 87 -14.23 -11.01 11.64
CA ARG A 87 -14.29 -10.17 10.45
C ARG A 87 -14.06 -8.72 10.82
N HIS A 88 -13.09 -8.10 10.16
CA HIS A 88 -12.77 -6.68 10.29
C HIS A 88 -13.07 -5.95 8.98
N ALA A 89 -13.21 -4.62 9.04
CA ALA A 89 -13.39 -3.79 7.85
C ALA A 89 -12.10 -3.72 7.02
N GLU A 90 -10.95 -3.82 7.69
CA GLU A 90 -9.63 -3.85 7.09
C GLU A 90 -9.36 -5.20 6.39
N ILE A 91 -8.43 -5.18 5.43
CA ILE A 91 -8.00 -6.38 4.71
C ILE A 91 -7.01 -7.15 5.59
N GLY A 92 -7.29 -8.43 5.80
CA GLY A 92 -6.43 -9.35 6.54
C GLY A 92 -6.64 -10.80 6.08
N THR A 93 -5.98 -11.73 6.76
CA THR A 93 -6.04 -13.17 6.42
C THR A 93 -7.48 -13.71 6.46
N HIS A 94 -8.38 -13.12 7.26
CA HIS A 94 -9.81 -13.49 7.36
C HIS A 94 -10.57 -13.40 6.03
N VAL A 95 -10.09 -12.61 5.07
CA VAL A 95 -10.73 -12.43 3.76
C VAL A 95 -10.59 -13.66 2.85
N LEU A 96 -9.60 -14.53 3.09
CA LEU A 96 -9.33 -15.69 2.24
C LEU A 96 -10.39 -16.81 2.36
N ALA A 97 -11.18 -16.83 3.44
CA ALA A 97 -12.19 -17.86 3.71
C ALA A 97 -11.65 -19.29 3.47
N ASN A 98 -12.18 -20.01 2.48
CA ASN A 98 -11.80 -21.40 2.16
C ASN A 98 -10.67 -21.50 1.13
N ASP A 99 -10.32 -20.41 0.43
CA ASP A 99 -9.29 -20.39 -0.63
C ASP A 99 -7.88 -20.15 -0.06
N CYS A 100 -7.68 -20.51 1.21
CA CYS A 100 -6.43 -20.29 1.91
C CYS A 100 -5.45 -21.42 1.64
N ALA A 101 -4.36 -21.09 0.94
CA ALA A 101 -3.24 -22.01 0.79
C ALA A 101 -2.49 -22.15 2.13
N ASP A 102 -2.39 -23.38 2.63
CA ASP A 102 -1.55 -23.69 3.78
C ASP A 102 -0.07 -23.66 3.37
N ASP A 103 0.72 -22.96 4.18
CA ASP A 103 2.16 -23.02 4.10
C ASP A 103 2.71 -24.16 4.95
N VAL A 104 3.93 -24.60 4.68
CA VAL A 104 4.61 -25.61 5.47
C VAL A 104 5.97 -25.12 5.91
N VAL A 105 6.21 -25.24 7.22
CA VAL A 105 7.49 -24.97 7.86
C VAL A 105 8.05 -26.25 8.44
N GLY A 106 9.38 -26.37 8.47
CA GLY A 106 10.04 -27.53 9.06
C GLY A 106 11.36 -27.85 8.39
N ASN A 107 11.80 -29.10 8.57
CA ASN A 107 13.00 -29.60 7.92
C ASN A 107 12.77 -29.75 6.40
N ALA A 108 13.63 -29.13 5.60
CA ALA A 108 13.55 -29.20 4.14
C ALA A 108 13.59 -30.64 3.60
N ALA A 109 14.28 -31.55 4.31
CA ALA A 109 14.36 -32.97 3.96
C ALA A 109 13.05 -33.74 4.15
N ALA A 110 12.06 -33.16 4.83
CA ALA A 110 10.73 -33.74 5.05
C ALA A 110 9.62 -33.05 4.23
N LEU A 111 9.95 -32.04 3.40
CA LEU A 111 9.00 -31.38 2.51
C LEU A 111 8.43 -32.31 1.44
N ASP A 112 9.08 -33.45 1.20
CA ASP A 112 8.56 -34.49 0.33
C ASP A 112 7.30 -35.15 0.85
N VAL A 113 7.17 -35.28 2.17
CA VAL A 113 5.96 -35.75 2.83
C VAL A 113 4.82 -34.77 2.58
N TYR A 114 5.06 -33.46 2.59
CA TYR A 114 4.01 -32.49 2.22
C TYR A 114 3.60 -32.61 0.75
N LYS A 115 4.56 -32.78 -0.17
CA LYS A 115 4.21 -33.00 -1.59
C LYS A 115 3.35 -34.25 -1.80
N PHE A 116 3.60 -35.30 -1.03
CA PHE A 116 2.76 -36.50 -1.00
C PHE A 116 1.34 -36.19 -0.49
N LEU A 117 1.21 -35.46 0.61
CA LEU A 117 -0.08 -35.07 1.17
C LEU A 117 -0.88 -34.11 0.28
N LYS A 118 -0.20 -33.35 -0.60
CA LYS A 118 -0.79 -32.45 -1.60
C LYS A 118 -1.26 -33.17 -2.87
N LEU A 119 -0.99 -34.48 -3.04
CA LEU A 119 -1.45 -35.24 -4.22
C LEU A 119 -2.96 -35.12 -4.37
N GLU A 120 -3.43 -34.82 -5.58
CA GLU A 120 -4.85 -34.73 -5.86
C GLU A 120 -5.38 -36.07 -6.38
N VAL A 121 -6.40 -36.59 -5.71
CA VAL A 121 -7.17 -37.76 -6.15
C VAL A 121 -8.63 -37.37 -6.11
N GLN A 122 -9.29 -37.45 -7.27
CA GLN A 122 -10.68 -36.98 -7.45
C GLN A 122 -10.84 -35.49 -7.07
N GLU A 123 -9.95 -34.62 -7.58
CA GLU A 123 -9.99 -33.16 -7.40
C GLU A 123 -9.88 -32.69 -5.93
N ARG A 124 -9.45 -33.59 -5.03
CA ARG A 124 -9.22 -33.31 -3.62
C ARG A 124 -7.85 -33.79 -3.20
N ARG A 125 -7.23 -33.07 -2.26
CA ARG A 125 -5.90 -33.43 -1.76
C ARG A 125 -5.99 -34.69 -0.93
N LEU A 126 -4.97 -35.54 -1.00
CA LEU A 126 -4.85 -36.76 -0.19
C LEU A 126 -5.01 -36.45 1.30
N PHE A 127 -4.48 -35.31 1.75
CA PHE A 127 -4.65 -34.84 3.13
C PHE A 127 -6.11 -34.58 3.51
N ASP A 128 -6.93 -34.03 2.61
CA ASP A 128 -8.35 -33.77 2.90
C ASP A 128 -9.13 -35.09 3.05
N TRP A 129 -8.76 -36.12 2.27
CA TRP A 129 -9.30 -37.48 2.43
C TRP A 129 -8.88 -38.13 3.74
N LEU A 130 -7.63 -37.91 4.19
CA LEU A 130 -7.16 -38.38 5.49
C LEU A 130 -7.97 -37.75 6.62
N LEU A 131 -8.23 -36.44 6.57
CA LEU A 131 -9.04 -35.74 7.58
C LEU A 131 -10.47 -36.28 7.69
N GLN A 132 -11.02 -36.85 6.62
CA GLN A 132 -12.37 -37.44 6.58
C GLN A 132 -12.41 -38.92 6.99
N ASP A 133 -11.28 -39.53 7.35
CA ASP A 133 -11.20 -40.97 7.65
C ASP A 133 -11.75 -41.86 6.53
N ASP A 134 -11.44 -41.49 5.27
CA ASP A 134 -11.89 -42.23 4.09
C ASP A 134 -11.36 -43.67 4.11
N GLN A 135 -12.28 -44.64 4.07
CA GLN A 135 -11.95 -46.05 4.23
C GLN A 135 -11.17 -46.61 3.04
N ASP A 136 -11.43 -46.12 1.83
CA ASP A 136 -10.73 -46.57 0.61
C ASP A 136 -9.26 -46.13 0.65
N LEU A 137 -8.99 -44.91 1.14
CA LEU A 137 -7.64 -44.40 1.36
C LEU A 137 -6.92 -45.16 2.47
N LEU A 138 -7.57 -45.43 3.61
CA LEU A 138 -6.98 -46.24 4.67
C LEU A 138 -6.59 -47.64 4.18
N GLN A 139 -7.45 -48.28 3.38
CA GLN A 139 -7.16 -49.57 2.75
C GLN A 139 -5.98 -49.46 1.76
N ALA A 140 -5.84 -48.34 1.07
CA ALA A 140 -4.74 -48.11 0.14
C ALA A 140 -3.39 -47.92 0.85
N LEU A 141 -3.38 -47.28 2.02
CA LEU A 141 -2.15 -47.02 2.80
C LEU A 141 -1.48 -48.31 3.26
N HIS A 142 -2.23 -49.24 3.83
CA HIS A 142 -1.69 -50.51 4.30
C HIS A 142 -2.76 -51.61 4.38
N PRO A 143 -2.45 -52.88 4.04
CA PRO A 143 -3.41 -53.99 4.14
C PRO A 143 -3.89 -54.27 5.57
N ASP A 144 -3.00 -54.11 6.57
CA ASP A 144 -3.38 -54.16 7.99
C ASP A 144 -4.03 -52.83 8.44
N PRO A 145 -5.30 -52.85 8.89
CA PRO A 145 -6.02 -51.65 9.34
C PRO A 145 -5.39 -50.95 10.54
N GLY A 146 -4.67 -51.67 11.41
CA GLY A 146 -4.00 -51.08 12.58
C GLY A 146 -2.89 -50.12 12.14
N THR A 147 -1.99 -50.62 11.30
CA THR A 147 -0.89 -49.85 10.70
C THR A 147 -1.41 -48.69 9.85
N ALA A 148 -2.47 -48.91 9.05
CA ALA A 148 -3.08 -47.85 8.24
C ALA A 148 -3.59 -46.67 9.09
N ARG A 149 -4.25 -46.96 10.22
CA ARG A 149 -4.74 -45.93 11.15
C ARG A 149 -3.59 -45.20 11.86
N GLU A 150 -2.53 -45.92 12.23
CA GLU A 150 -1.34 -45.31 12.83
C GLU A 150 -0.71 -44.29 11.87
N TRP A 151 -0.49 -44.69 10.61
CA TRP A 151 0.09 -43.80 9.59
C TRP A 151 -0.83 -42.64 9.28
N ALA A 152 -2.13 -42.87 9.12
CA ALA A 152 -3.10 -41.80 8.93
C ALA A 152 -3.13 -40.81 10.11
N GLY A 153 -3.08 -41.32 11.34
CA GLY A 153 -2.97 -40.50 12.56
C GLY A 153 -1.71 -39.65 12.58
N ALA A 154 -0.56 -40.24 12.21
CA ALA A 154 0.69 -39.50 12.09
C ALA A 154 0.58 -38.39 11.03
N PHE A 155 0.05 -38.68 9.84
CA PHE A 155 -0.11 -37.69 8.78
C PHE A 155 -1.05 -36.54 9.17
N LYS A 156 -2.14 -36.82 9.88
CA LYS A 156 -3.04 -35.78 10.43
C LYS A 156 -2.31 -34.81 11.37
N GLY A 157 -1.28 -35.28 12.07
CA GLY A 157 -0.42 -34.47 12.94
C GLY A 157 0.36 -33.35 12.23
N LEU A 158 0.26 -33.25 10.90
CA LEU A 158 0.73 -32.09 10.13
C LEU A 158 0.07 -30.78 10.59
N ILE A 159 -1.25 -30.81 10.83
CA ILE A 159 -1.98 -29.72 11.46
C ILE A 159 -2.08 -30.06 12.94
N ARG A 160 -1.20 -29.47 13.73
CA ARG A 160 -1.24 -29.61 15.19
C ARG A 160 -1.18 -28.24 15.86
N PRO A 161 -2.00 -27.99 16.89
CA PRO A 161 -1.83 -26.83 17.74
C PRO A 161 -0.50 -26.93 18.48
N ALA A 162 0.13 -25.80 18.78
CA ALA A 162 1.30 -25.84 19.65
C ALA A 162 0.85 -26.11 21.09
N GLU A 163 1.43 -27.11 21.73
CA GLU A 163 1.19 -27.38 23.16
C GLU A 163 1.65 -26.22 24.04
N ARG A 164 2.70 -25.50 23.60
CA ARG A 164 3.22 -24.30 24.26
C ARG A 164 3.63 -23.26 23.22
N TRP A 165 3.14 -22.05 23.40
CA TRP A 165 3.56 -20.90 22.61
C TRP A 165 4.94 -20.43 23.08
N SER A 166 5.87 -20.28 22.13
CA SER A 166 7.20 -19.75 22.39
C SER A 166 7.58 -18.70 21.35
N SER A 167 8.37 -17.73 21.79
CA SER A 167 8.96 -16.67 20.98
C SER A 167 10.48 -16.81 20.95
N HIS A 168 11.15 -15.94 20.19
CA HIS A 168 12.59 -15.85 20.08
C HIS A 168 13.05 -14.40 20.24
N ALA A 169 14.28 -14.17 20.71
CA ALA A 169 14.88 -12.83 20.81
C ALA A 169 14.99 -12.11 19.45
N LEU A 170 14.97 -12.86 18.34
CA LEU A 170 15.00 -12.34 16.96
C LEU A 170 13.60 -12.14 16.37
N ALA A 171 12.55 -12.48 17.11
CA ALA A 171 11.18 -12.12 16.75
C ALA A 171 10.94 -10.63 17.02
N LYS A 172 9.89 -10.07 16.43
CA LYS A 172 9.45 -8.70 16.75
C LYS A 172 8.33 -8.79 17.78
N GLN A 173 8.54 -8.14 18.91
CA GLN A 173 7.54 -8.01 19.97
C GLN A 173 7.30 -6.52 20.22
N VAL A 174 6.04 -6.14 20.42
CA VAL A 174 5.60 -4.75 20.56
C VAL A 174 4.67 -4.65 21.76
N TYR A 175 4.91 -3.69 22.64
CA TYR A 175 3.98 -3.38 23.72
C TYR A 175 2.80 -2.57 23.18
N TRP A 176 1.60 -2.97 23.54
CA TRP A 176 0.35 -2.29 23.19
C TRP A 176 -0.35 -1.82 24.46
N SER A 177 -0.53 -0.50 24.61
CA SER A 177 -1.23 0.07 25.75
C SER A 177 -2.72 -0.26 25.65
N VAL A 178 -3.25 -0.88 26.70
CA VAL A 178 -4.66 -1.26 26.84
C VAL A 178 -5.38 -0.28 27.77
N SER A 179 -4.67 0.30 28.74
CA SER A 179 -5.21 1.29 29.68
C SER A 179 -5.38 2.68 29.08
N GLY A 180 -4.65 3.00 27.99
CA GLY A 180 -4.56 4.36 27.44
C GLY A 180 -3.65 5.29 28.25
N GLU A 181 -3.07 4.79 29.34
CA GLU A 181 -2.17 5.53 30.24
C GLU A 181 -0.74 5.03 30.04
N PRO A 182 0.15 5.80 29.36
CA PRO A 182 1.51 5.36 29.06
C PRO A 182 2.40 5.15 30.29
N GLY A 183 2.01 5.72 31.44
CA GLY A 183 2.78 5.65 32.70
C GLY A 183 2.44 4.45 33.59
N ASP A 184 1.46 3.61 33.22
CA ASP A 184 1.10 2.41 33.97
C ASP A 184 1.72 1.16 33.33
N ASP A 185 2.81 0.67 33.92
CA ASP A 185 3.53 -0.53 33.47
C ASP A 185 2.64 -1.80 33.43
N THR A 186 1.54 -1.83 34.17
CA THR A 186 0.61 -2.98 34.19
C THR A 186 -0.41 -2.93 33.05
N GLY A 187 -0.53 -1.80 32.36
CA GLY A 187 -1.51 -1.53 31.32
C GLY A 187 -1.12 -1.97 29.91
N PHE A 188 -0.19 -2.91 29.75
CA PHE A 188 0.35 -3.29 28.43
C PHE A 188 0.18 -4.78 28.09
N HIS A 189 -0.21 -5.04 26.85
CA HIS A 189 -0.11 -6.36 26.24
C HIS A 189 1.14 -6.45 25.37
N LEU A 190 1.90 -7.54 25.50
CA LEU A 190 3.00 -7.85 24.59
C LEU A 190 2.48 -8.58 23.36
N LEU A 191 2.45 -7.90 22.22
CA LEU A 191 2.01 -8.45 20.95
C LEU A 191 3.20 -8.94 20.13
N GLN A 192 3.07 -10.11 19.51
CA GLN A 192 4.01 -10.61 18.52
C GLN A 192 3.30 -10.77 17.18
N PRO A 193 3.45 -9.83 16.24
CA PRO A 193 2.95 -10.01 14.89
C PRO A 193 3.72 -11.13 14.19
N LEU A 194 2.99 -12.08 13.60
CA LEU A 194 3.55 -13.10 12.73
C LEU A 194 3.26 -12.76 11.27
N PHE A 195 4.18 -13.16 10.38
CA PHE A 195 4.02 -12.93 8.96
C PHE A 195 2.98 -13.88 8.37
N SER A 196 1.87 -13.35 7.85
CA SER A 196 0.86 -14.14 7.14
C SER A 196 1.38 -14.57 5.77
N SER A 197 1.83 -15.82 5.67
CA SER A 197 2.37 -16.37 4.42
C SER A 197 1.27 -16.69 3.43
N SER A 198 0.13 -17.20 3.90
CA SER A 198 -1.03 -17.50 3.07
C SER A 198 -1.61 -16.24 2.39
N LEU A 199 -1.74 -15.14 3.15
CA LEU A 199 -2.19 -13.86 2.58
C LEU A 199 -1.16 -13.31 1.58
N ALA A 200 0.12 -13.36 1.92
CA ALA A 200 1.18 -12.94 1.02
C ALA A 200 1.21 -13.78 -0.28
N HIS A 201 0.88 -15.07 -0.21
CA HIS A 201 0.79 -15.95 -1.36
C HIS A 201 -0.39 -15.59 -2.27
N ALA A 202 -1.58 -15.35 -1.70
CA ALA A 202 -2.75 -14.90 -2.47
C ALA A 202 -2.50 -13.54 -3.16
N ALA A 203 -1.94 -12.57 -2.43
CA ALA A 203 -1.56 -11.27 -2.98
C ALA A 203 -0.49 -11.40 -4.08
N HIS A 204 0.51 -12.28 -3.88
CA HIS A 204 1.53 -12.55 -4.88
C HIS A 204 0.93 -13.12 -6.16
N ALA A 205 0.00 -14.07 -6.08
CA ALA A 205 -0.67 -14.65 -7.26
C ALA A 205 -1.39 -13.57 -8.09
N GLN A 206 -2.15 -12.68 -7.42
CA GLN A 206 -2.85 -11.57 -8.06
C GLN A 206 -1.91 -10.56 -8.74
N ILE A 207 -0.81 -10.19 -8.06
CA ILE A 207 0.20 -9.28 -8.63
C ILE A 207 0.93 -9.95 -9.79
N ASN A 208 1.26 -11.24 -9.68
CA ASN A 208 1.96 -11.99 -10.72
C ASN A 208 1.10 -12.15 -11.98
N ASP A 209 -0.19 -12.46 -11.83
CA ASP A 209 -1.18 -12.46 -12.93
C ASP A 209 -1.25 -11.09 -13.61
N ALA A 210 -1.33 -10.00 -12.85
CA ALA A 210 -1.34 -8.66 -13.44
C ALA A 210 -0.03 -8.33 -14.16
N ARG A 211 1.14 -8.79 -13.68
CA ARG A 211 2.42 -8.44 -14.32
C ARG A 211 2.72 -9.28 -15.56
N PHE A 212 2.48 -10.58 -15.48
CA PHE A 212 2.93 -11.59 -16.43
C PHE A 212 1.81 -12.46 -17.02
N GLY A 213 0.57 -12.29 -16.59
CA GLY A 213 -0.59 -13.00 -17.14
C GLY A 213 -0.89 -12.58 -18.57
N GLU A 214 -1.29 -13.55 -19.39
CA GLU A 214 -1.54 -13.35 -20.83
C GLU A 214 -2.66 -12.34 -21.08
N SER A 215 -3.69 -12.30 -20.23
CA SER A 215 -4.78 -11.31 -20.33
C SER A 215 -4.29 -9.86 -20.20
N ASN A 216 -3.47 -9.56 -19.19
CA ASN A 216 -2.97 -8.20 -19.01
C ASN A 216 -1.88 -7.83 -20.03
N LYS A 217 -1.13 -8.83 -20.53
CA LYS A 217 -0.18 -8.66 -21.62
C LYS A 217 -0.89 -8.28 -22.93
N ALA A 218 -2.02 -8.92 -23.25
CA ALA A 218 -2.87 -8.54 -24.39
C ALA A 218 -3.40 -7.11 -24.22
N ALA A 219 -3.93 -6.74 -23.05
CA ALA A 219 -4.38 -5.38 -22.76
C ALA A 219 -3.25 -4.34 -22.88
N ARG A 220 -2.04 -4.68 -22.42
CA ARG A 220 -0.83 -3.82 -22.56
C ARG A 220 -0.45 -3.62 -24.01
N GLN A 221 -0.52 -4.67 -24.83
CA GLN A 221 -0.22 -4.59 -26.27
C GLN A 221 -1.26 -3.76 -27.01
N ALA A 222 -2.55 -3.96 -26.74
CA ALA A 222 -3.63 -3.17 -27.31
C ALA A 222 -3.48 -1.68 -26.96
N LYS A 223 -3.18 -1.37 -25.70
CA LYS A 223 -2.88 0.01 -25.25
C LYS A 223 -1.68 0.61 -26.00
N ARG A 224 -0.61 -0.17 -26.20
CA ARG A 224 0.57 0.29 -26.95
C ARG A 224 0.28 0.53 -28.44
N ALA A 225 -0.64 -0.26 -29.02
CA ALA A 225 -1.05 -0.15 -30.41
C ALA A 225 -2.22 0.83 -30.64
N ASN A 226 -2.76 1.46 -29.58
CA ASN A 226 -3.98 2.28 -29.61
C ASN A 226 -5.20 1.55 -30.21
N ILE A 227 -5.34 0.25 -29.92
CA ILE A 227 -6.47 -0.57 -30.38
C ILE A 227 -7.43 -0.78 -29.19
N PRO A 228 -8.77 -0.68 -29.40
CA PRO A 228 -9.76 -1.03 -28.38
C PRO A 228 -9.59 -2.46 -27.86
N HIS A 229 -9.77 -2.65 -26.55
CA HIS A 229 -9.70 -3.96 -25.90
C HIS A 229 -10.68 -4.00 -24.74
N ASP A 230 -11.47 -5.08 -24.67
CA ASP A 230 -12.60 -5.18 -23.72
C ASP A 230 -12.18 -5.49 -22.28
N GLY A 231 -10.98 -6.07 -22.08
CA GLY A 231 -10.49 -6.45 -20.76
C GLY A 231 -9.78 -5.31 -19.99
N PRO A 232 -9.80 -5.33 -18.64
CA PRO A 232 -9.15 -4.31 -17.82
C PRO A 232 -7.63 -4.40 -17.87
N TYR A 233 -6.96 -3.25 -18.01
CA TYR A 233 -5.51 -3.14 -17.85
C TYR A 233 -5.15 -2.81 -16.39
N ARG A 234 -4.40 -3.72 -15.75
CA ARG A 234 -3.95 -3.62 -14.36
C ARG A 234 -2.45 -3.32 -14.32
N ASP A 235 -2.04 -2.31 -13.56
CA ASP A 235 -0.62 -1.94 -13.39
C ASP A 235 -0.33 -1.55 -11.94
N TYR A 236 0.62 -2.25 -11.31
CA TYR A 236 1.05 -1.99 -9.94
C TYR A 236 2.38 -1.23 -9.94
N ARG A 237 2.31 0.09 -9.76
CA ARG A 237 3.49 0.97 -9.77
C ARG A 237 4.22 0.95 -8.44
N ASN A 238 5.52 1.25 -8.49
CA ASN A 238 6.38 1.42 -7.31
C ASN A 238 6.43 0.21 -6.36
N LEU A 239 6.25 -1.01 -6.88
CA LEU A 239 6.38 -2.23 -6.10
C LEU A 239 7.81 -2.41 -5.60
N VAL A 240 7.95 -2.72 -4.31
CA VAL A 240 9.22 -3.10 -3.72
C VAL A 240 9.28 -4.62 -3.56
N VAL A 241 10.41 -5.21 -3.95
CA VAL A 241 10.68 -6.65 -3.78
C VAL A 241 11.49 -6.87 -2.52
N ARG A 242 10.88 -7.47 -1.50
CA ARG A 242 11.59 -7.97 -0.31
C ARG A 242 11.92 -9.44 -0.52
N LYS A 243 13.20 -9.82 -0.45
CA LYS A 243 13.64 -11.21 -0.52
C LYS A 243 13.67 -11.85 0.87
N LEU A 244 13.06 -13.02 1.02
CA LEU A 244 13.04 -13.82 2.25
C LEU A 244 13.84 -15.11 2.06
N GLY A 245 14.83 -15.36 2.93
CA GLY A 245 15.65 -16.57 2.91
C GLY A 245 16.93 -16.50 2.08
N GLY A 246 17.30 -15.33 1.56
CA GLY A 246 18.57 -15.12 0.84
C GLY A 246 18.72 -16.05 -0.35
N THR A 247 19.78 -16.86 -0.37
CA THR A 247 20.05 -17.86 -1.41
C THR A 247 19.30 -19.18 -1.22
N LYS A 248 18.63 -19.38 -0.07
CA LYS A 248 17.91 -20.62 0.29
C LYS A 248 16.48 -20.32 0.78
N PRO A 249 15.57 -19.85 -0.10
CA PRO A 249 14.19 -19.49 0.26
C PRO A 249 13.39 -20.65 0.88
N GLN A 250 13.76 -21.90 0.58
CA GLN A 250 13.18 -23.12 1.13
C GLN A 250 13.35 -23.28 2.65
N ASN A 251 14.30 -22.57 3.26
CA ASN A 251 14.54 -22.64 4.70
C ASN A 251 13.53 -21.83 5.53
N ILE A 252 12.80 -20.92 4.88
CA ILE A 252 11.77 -20.09 5.51
C ILE A 252 10.46 -20.87 5.57
N SER A 253 9.92 -21.23 4.40
CA SER A 253 8.69 -21.98 4.25
C SER A 253 8.50 -22.45 2.79
N GLN A 254 7.52 -23.32 2.57
CA GLN A 254 7.25 -23.92 1.28
C GLN A 254 6.66 -22.91 0.27
N LEU A 255 5.63 -22.14 0.65
CA LEU A 255 5.04 -21.12 -0.23
C LEU A 255 6.02 -19.97 -0.50
N ASN A 256 6.95 -19.70 0.43
CA ASN A 256 8.04 -18.77 0.15
C ASN A 256 8.96 -19.28 -0.96
N SER A 257 9.25 -20.58 -0.98
CA SER A 257 10.02 -21.20 -2.06
C SER A 257 9.28 -21.17 -3.40
N GLU A 258 7.96 -21.41 -3.43
CA GLU A 258 7.15 -21.30 -4.65
C GLU A 258 7.17 -19.88 -5.23
N ARG A 259 7.20 -18.87 -4.37
CA ARG A 259 7.39 -17.46 -4.76
C ARG A 259 8.84 -17.09 -5.10
N GLY A 260 9.79 -18.04 -5.09
CA GLY A 260 11.21 -17.76 -5.28
C GLY A 260 11.81 -16.83 -4.22
N GLY A 261 11.23 -16.81 -3.01
CA GLY A 261 11.60 -15.91 -1.92
C GLY A 261 11.12 -14.47 -2.10
N VAL A 262 10.28 -14.18 -3.10
CA VAL A 262 9.80 -12.84 -3.41
C VAL A 262 8.55 -12.51 -2.60
N ASN A 263 8.64 -11.41 -1.86
CA ASN A 263 7.52 -10.77 -1.22
C ASN A 263 7.32 -9.36 -1.80
N TYR A 264 6.25 -9.14 -2.55
CA TYR A 264 5.90 -7.83 -3.08
C TYR A 264 5.31 -6.95 -1.97
N LEU A 265 5.81 -5.72 -1.86
CA LEU A 265 5.25 -4.69 -1.00
C LEU A 265 4.59 -3.62 -1.87
N LEU A 266 3.36 -3.27 -1.53
CA LEU A 266 2.62 -2.18 -2.16
C LEU A 266 3.16 -0.83 -1.69
N ALA A 267 3.21 0.14 -2.60
CA ALA A 267 3.66 1.48 -2.26
C ALA A 267 2.61 2.18 -1.37
N SER A 268 3.00 2.46 -0.13
CA SER A 268 2.27 3.35 0.79
C SER A 268 3.13 4.58 1.03
N LEU A 269 3.39 5.32 -0.05
CA LEU A 269 4.19 6.54 -0.01
C LEU A 269 3.26 7.75 0.14
N PRO A 270 3.64 8.77 0.93
CA PRO A 270 2.97 10.06 0.85
C PRO A 270 3.11 10.62 -0.58
N PRO A 271 2.21 11.50 -1.05
CA PRO A 271 2.38 12.17 -2.33
C PRO A 271 3.74 12.88 -2.36
N GLN A 272 4.59 12.51 -3.31
CA GLN A 272 5.89 13.16 -3.54
C GLN A 272 5.71 14.19 -4.64
N TRP A 273 5.69 15.46 -4.27
CA TRP A 273 5.54 16.53 -5.23
C TRP A 273 6.84 16.71 -6.03
N GLN A 274 6.82 16.36 -7.33
CA GLN A 274 7.98 16.48 -8.23
C GLN A 274 8.18 17.94 -8.64
N GLN A 275 8.60 18.76 -7.69
CA GLN A 275 9.00 20.13 -8.01
C GLN A 275 10.45 20.08 -8.47
N ALA A 276 10.67 20.32 -9.77
CA ALA A 276 11.98 20.72 -10.27
C ALA A 276 12.44 21.87 -9.38
N GLN A 277 13.49 21.68 -8.58
CA GLN A 277 13.86 22.62 -7.52
C GLN A 277 14.27 23.97 -8.12
N PRO A 278 13.38 24.97 -8.15
CA PRO A 278 13.75 26.27 -8.68
C PRO A 278 14.53 26.97 -7.56
N GLY A 279 15.63 27.65 -7.89
CA GLY A 279 16.34 28.51 -6.95
C GLY A 279 15.46 29.67 -6.43
N PRO A 280 16.01 30.65 -5.70
CA PRO A 280 15.25 31.82 -5.26
C PRO A 280 14.54 32.55 -6.42
N PHE A 281 13.52 33.36 -6.11
CA PHE A 281 12.72 34.12 -7.08
C PHE A 281 13.45 35.34 -7.65
N LEU A 282 14.72 35.16 -8.04
CA LEU A 282 15.55 36.22 -8.60
C LEU A 282 15.07 36.54 -10.03
N SER A 283 15.03 37.84 -10.34
CA SER A 283 14.59 38.38 -11.63
C SER A 283 13.14 38.03 -12.02
N GLU A 284 12.32 37.65 -11.04
CA GLU A 284 10.87 37.46 -11.21
C GLU A 284 10.13 38.69 -10.65
N SER A 285 9.15 39.20 -11.40
CA SER A 285 8.30 40.33 -10.99
C SER A 285 7.04 39.90 -10.23
N SER A 286 6.79 38.59 -10.15
CA SER A 286 5.63 37.98 -9.51
C SER A 286 5.86 36.51 -9.23
N VAL A 287 5.57 36.06 -8.01
CA VAL A 287 5.60 34.64 -7.61
C VAL A 287 4.58 33.79 -8.37
N PHE A 288 3.54 34.41 -8.94
CA PHE A 288 2.43 33.69 -9.55
C PHE A 288 2.78 33.00 -10.88
N GLU A 289 3.84 33.44 -11.57
CA GLU A 289 4.36 32.75 -12.76
C GLU A 289 4.93 31.37 -12.40
N ARG A 290 5.60 31.28 -11.25
CA ARG A 290 6.10 30.02 -10.72
C ARG A 290 5.00 29.22 -10.05
N PHE A 291 4.05 29.87 -9.37
CA PHE A 291 2.85 29.24 -8.83
C PHE A 291 2.04 28.53 -9.92
N ARG A 292 1.90 29.11 -11.12
CA ARG A 292 1.22 28.45 -12.24
C ARG A 292 1.82 27.09 -12.59
N ARG A 293 3.15 26.96 -12.46
CA ARG A 293 3.91 25.73 -12.71
C ARG A 293 3.97 24.82 -11.48
N PHE A 294 3.37 25.23 -10.37
CA PHE A 294 3.24 24.39 -9.19
C PHE A 294 2.26 23.25 -9.46
N GLU A 295 2.52 22.11 -8.84
CA GLU A 295 1.83 20.87 -9.15
C GLU A 295 0.31 20.97 -8.96
N GLY A 296 -0.45 20.48 -9.93
CA GLY A 296 -1.90 20.48 -9.92
C GLY A 296 -2.54 21.83 -10.26
N VAL A 297 -1.78 22.94 -10.26
CA VAL A 297 -2.34 24.28 -10.48
C VAL A 297 -2.81 24.45 -11.91
N GLU A 298 -2.02 24.02 -12.90
CA GLU A 298 -2.42 24.11 -14.31
C GLU A 298 -3.65 23.24 -14.60
N GLU A 299 -3.76 22.03 -14.02
CA GLU A 299 -4.95 21.18 -14.14
C GLU A 299 -6.18 21.80 -13.48
N LEU A 300 -6.02 22.44 -12.32
CA LEU A 300 -7.08 23.16 -11.63
C LEU A 300 -7.56 24.36 -12.45
N ILE A 301 -6.64 25.14 -13.02
CA ILE A 301 -6.94 26.27 -13.92
C ILE A 301 -7.67 25.77 -15.16
N GLN A 302 -7.16 24.73 -15.83
CA GLN A 302 -7.81 24.17 -17.02
C GLN A 302 -9.20 23.62 -16.70
N GLY A 303 -9.36 22.96 -15.56
CA GLY A 303 -10.65 22.50 -15.06
C GLY A 303 -11.62 23.65 -14.81
N LEU A 304 -11.14 24.75 -14.23
CA LEU A 304 -11.95 25.96 -13.97
C LEU A 304 -12.34 26.65 -15.27
N CYS A 305 -11.40 26.86 -16.20
CA CYS A 305 -11.69 27.44 -17.52
C CYS A 305 -12.71 26.60 -18.27
N ALA A 306 -12.51 25.28 -18.38
CA ALA A 306 -13.46 24.38 -19.04
C ALA A 306 -14.85 24.42 -18.39
N LEU A 307 -14.91 24.57 -17.05
CA LEU A 307 -16.17 24.71 -16.32
C LEU A 307 -16.86 26.04 -16.67
N LEU A 308 -16.13 27.15 -16.72
CA LEU A 308 -16.69 28.48 -17.01
C LEU A 308 -17.04 28.67 -18.48
N GLU A 309 -16.26 28.10 -19.39
CA GLU A 309 -16.51 28.09 -20.84
C GLU A 309 -17.72 27.23 -21.22
N SER A 310 -18.06 26.22 -20.40
CA SER A 310 -19.28 25.45 -20.64
C SER A 310 -20.51 26.34 -20.43
N ASP A 311 -21.21 26.67 -21.51
CA ASP A 311 -22.51 27.37 -21.51
C ASP A 311 -23.66 26.38 -21.75
N PRO A 312 -23.99 25.49 -20.79
CA PRO A 312 -25.13 24.62 -20.95
C PRO A 312 -26.44 25.38 -20.71
N PRO A 313 -27.52 25.00 -21.41
CA PRO A 313 -28.81 25.67 -21.30
C PRO A 313 -29.36 25.63 -19.87
N LYS A 314 -30.04 26.71 -19.47
CA LYS A 314 -30.67 26.92 -18.14
C LYS A 314 -31.72 25.85 -17.76
N THR A 315 -32.00 24.89 -18.63
CA THR A 315 -32.92 23.75 -18.47
C THR A 315 -32.27 22.47 -17.96
N LEU A 316 -30.97 22.47 -17.58
CA LEU A 316 -30.34 21.30 -16.97
C LEU A 316 -31.01 20.87 -15.65
N ALA A 317 -31.29 19.58 -15.53
CA ALA A 317 -31.86 18.97 -14.33
C ALA A 317 -31.06 19.36 -13.07
N THR A 318 -31.78 19.67 -11.98
CA THR A 318 -31.24 20.17 -10.70
C THR A 318 -30.02 19.41 -10.17
N ARG A 319 -29.88 18.11 -10.51
CA ARG A 319 -28.74 17.27 -10.14
C ARG A 319 -27.44 17.64 -10.86
N LEU A 320 -27.46 17.85 -12.17
CA LEU A 320 -26.27 18.22 -12.95
C LEU A 320 -25.77 19.62 -12.57
N GLN A 321 -26.69 20.52 -12.21
CA GLN A 321 -26.34 21.85 -11.70
C GLN A 321 -25.63 21.79 -10.34
N ARG A 322 -26.09 20.90 -9.43
CA ARG A 322 -25.42 20.68 -8.13
C ARG A 322 -24.04 20.09 -8.31
N GLU A 323 -23.90 19.05 -9.12
CA GLU A 323 -22.60 18.43 -9.44
C GLU A 323 -21.63 19.47 -10.05
N ARG A 324 -22.13 20.40 -10.88
CA ARG A 324 -21.34 21.51 -11.44
C ARG A 324 -20.86 22.49 -10.35
N LEU A 325 -21.75 22.92 -9.46
CA LEU A 325 -21.41 23.85 -8.37
C LEU A 325 -20.42 23.24 -7.38
N GLU A 326 -20.61 21.96 -7.04
CA GLU A 326 -19.68 21.21 -6.19
C GLU A 326 -18.31 21.07 -6.84
N ARG A 327 -18.28 20.79 -8.16
CA ARG A 327 -17.03 20.74 -8.93
C ARG A 327 -16.35 22.11 -8.96
N GLY A 328 -17.08 23.20 -9.20
CA GLY A 328 -16.55 24.57 -9.17
C GLY A 328 -15.95 24.90 -7.81
N THR A 329 -16.72 24.68 -6.75
CA THR A 329 -16.26 24.89 -5.36
C THR A 329 -14.98 24.12 -5.06
N ARG A 330 -14.88 22.85 -5.51
CA ARG A 330 -13.67 22.03 -5.33
C ARG A 330 -12.46 22.58 -6.08
N LEU A 331 -12.65 23.07 -7.30
CA LEU A 331 -11.57 23.65 -8.10
C LEU A 331 -11.05 24.95 -7.46
N GLU A 332 -11.97 25.81 -7.00
CA GLU A 332 -11.65 27.06 -6.30
C GLU A 332 -10.90 26.82 -4.99
N GLN A 333 -11.42 25.92 -4.14
CA GLN A 333 -10.76 25.53 -2.89
C GLN A 333 -9.41 24.86 -3.14
N GLY A 334 -9.31 24.05 -4.20
CA GLY A 334 -8.06 23.42 -4.62
C GLY A 334 -6.99 24.45 -4.98
N LEU A 335 -7.35 25.54 -5.68
CA LEU A 335 -6.43 26.63 -5.99
C LEU A 335 -5.96 27.37 -4.73
N GLY A 336 -6.88 27.65 -3.79
CA GLY A 336 -6.53 28.24 -2.50
C GLY A 336 -5.56 27.36 -1.69
N GLN A 337 -5.85 26.06 -1.59
CA GLN A 337 -4.98 25.11 -0.89
C GLN A 337 -3.62 24.96 -1.57
N ALA A 338 -3.58 24.95 -2.91
CA ALA A 338 -2.32 24.93 -3.65
C ALA A 338 -1.49 26.18 -3.39
N LEU A 339 -2.13 27.35 -3.25
CA LEU A 339 -1.44 28.61 -2.92
C LEU A 339 -0.79 28.56 -1.54
N ALA A 340 -1.51 28.08 -0.52
CA ALA A 340 -0.96 27.89 0.82
C ALA A 340 0.21 26.89 0.83
N ALA A 341 0.03 25.75 0.15
CA ALA A 341 1.08 24.73 0.00
C ALA A 341 2.32 25.27 -0.73
N PHE A 342 2.14 26.09 -1.76
CA PHE A 342 3.23 26.77 -2.46
C PHE A 342 3.99 27.72 -1.55
N GLY A 343 3.29 28.52 -0.75
CA GLY A 343 3.90 29.42 0.23
C GLY A 343 4.71 28.68 1.28
N LEU A 344 4.15 27.61 1.88
CA LEU A 344 4.85 26.76 2.83
C LEU A 344 6.08 26.08 2.20
N ALA A 345 5.91 25.45 1.04
CA ALA A 345 7.00 24.78 0.34
C ALA A 345 8.14 25.75 -0.03
N SER A 346 7.82 27.00 -0.35
CA SER A 346 8.84 28.03 -0.66
C SER A 346 9.61 28.45 0.60
N ARG A 347 8.92 28.68 1.72
CA ARG A 347 9.53 29.06 3.01
C ARG A 347 10.46 28.00 3.60
N GLU A 348 10.07 26.73 3.50
CA GLU A 348 10.88 25.61 4.00
C GLU A 348 12.14 25.36 3.16
N ARG A 349 12.15 25.81 1.90
CA ARG A 349 13.23 25.52 0.95
C ARG A 349 14.24 26.63 0.79
N LEU A 350 13.81 27.88 0.88
CA LEU A 350 14.68 29.03 0.66
C LEU A 350 15.33 29.46 1.98
N GLU A 351 16.63 29.70 1.93
CA GLU A 351 17.37 30.20 3.09
C GLU A 351 16.85 31.58 3.52
N PRO A 352 16.66 31.83 4.83
CA PRO A 352 16.22 33.13 5.32
C PRO A 352 17.05 34.29 4.75
N GLY A 353 16.37 35.36 4.34
CA GLY A 353 17.02 36.55 3.78
C GLY A 353 17.38 36.44 2.30
N TRP A 354 16.94 35.41 1.58
CA TRP A 354 17.10 35.32 0.13
C TRP A 354 16.52 36.53 -0.62
N SER A 355 15.49 37.18 -0.05
CA SER A 355 14.89 38.40 -0.61
C SER A 355 15.79 39.64 -0.50
N ARG A 356 16.90 39.59 0.27
CA ARG A 356 17.92 40.65 0.36
C ARG A 356 18.79 40.74 -0.89
N HIS A 357 18.73 39.75 -1.77
CA HIS A 357 19.53 39.71 -2.98
C HIS A 357 19.15 40.87 -3.92
N ARG A 358 20.16 41.52 -4.52
CA ARG A 358 19.98 42.68 -5.42
C ARG A 358 19.10 42.39 -6.64
N ASP A 359 19.08 41.13 -7.08
CA ASP A 359 18.29 40.68 -8.23
C ASP A 359 16.86 40.27 -7.83
N CYS A 360 16.43 40.49 -6.58
CA CYS A 360 15.06 40.24 -6.14
C CYS A 360 14.15 41.41 -6.56
N GLU A 361 13.32 41.19 -7.58
CA GLU A 361 12.37 42.19 -8.10
C GLU A 361 10.93 41.98 -7.60
N LEU A 362 10.73 41.03 -6.70
CA LEU A 362 9.41 40.73 -6.17
C LEU A 362 8.83 41.92 -5.38
N PRO A 363 7.51 42.17 -5.45
CA PRO A 363 6.85 43.15 -4.61
C PRO A 363 7.02 42.84 -3.11
N LEU A 364 7.07 43.88 -2.29
CA LEU A 364 7.27 43.76 -0.84
C LEU A 364 6.29 42.77 -0.18
N CYS A 365 5.00 42.79 -0.55
CA CYS A 365 4.01 41.87 0.02
C CYS A 365 4.30 40.38 -0.27
N GLU A 366 4.88 40.07 -1.44
CA GLU A 366 5.27 38.70 -1.81
C GLU A 366 6.56 38.29 -1.09
N GLN A 367 7.51 39.23 -0.91
CA GLN A 367 8.71 39.00 -0.10
C GLN A 367 8.34 38.74 1.37
N LEU A 368 7.43 39.52 1.95
CA LEU A 368 6.94 39.36 3.32
C LEU A 368 6.25 38.00 3.54
N TRP A 369 5.53 37.52 2.51
CA TRP A 369 4.87 36.22 2.56
C TRP A 369 5.84 35.04 2.49
N LEU A 370 6.86 35.11 1.62
CA LEU A 370 7.74 33.98 1.31
C LEU A 370 9.10 33.99 2.04
N ASP A 371 9.52 35.11 2.61
CA ASP A 371 10.76 35.26 3.40
C ASP A 371 10.49 35.88 4.79
N PRO A 372 9.54 35.35 5.58
CA PRO A 372 9.23 35.93 6.89
C PRO A 372 10.42 35.85 7.85
N ARG A 373 11.24 34.80 7.76
CA ARG A 373 12.41 34.59 8.60
C ARG A 373 13.54 35.60 8.36
N ARG A 374 13.44 36.44 7.32
CA ARG A 374 14.30 37.61 7.15
C ARG A 374 14.24 38.56 8.34
N THR A 375 13.13 38.63 9.07
CA THR A 375 12.98 39.49 10.25
C THR A 375 13.82 39.03 11.44
N GLU A 376 14.22 37.76 11.47
CA GLU A 376 15.05 37.15 12.52
C GLU A 376 16.55 37.42 12.31
N LEU A 377 16.93 37.87 11.10
CA LEU A 377 18.32 38.10 10.75
C LEU A 377 18.81 39.46 11.26
N PRO A 378 20.12 39.58 11.59
CA PRO A 378 20.72 40.88 11.91
C PRO A 378 20.48 41.92 10.81
N LEU A 379 20.29 43.17 11.23
CA LEU A 379 20.22 44.32 10.33
C LEU A 379 21.59 44.51 9.67
N ARG A 380 21.61 44.80 8.38
CA ARG A 380 22.85 45.10 7.65
C ARG A 380 23.24 46.56 7.86
N ASP A 381 24.49 46.82 8.22
CA ASP A 381 25.00 48.17 8.49
C ASP A 381 24.84 49.12 7.29
N ASP A 382 24.92 48.58 6.07
CA ASP A 382 24.80 49.32 4.81
C ASP A 382 23.36 49.46 4.29
N HIS A 383 22.39 48.72 4.86
CA HIS A 383 20.98 48.69 4.42
C HIS A 383 19.98 48.73 5.60
N GLN A 384 20.37 49.34 6.72
CA GLN A 384 19.62 49.30 7.98
C GLN A 384 18.18 49.80 7.82
N GLU A 385 17.97 50.92 7.10
CA GLU A 385 16.63 51.49 6.86
C GLU A 385 15.72 50.52 6.09
N GLN A 386 16.26 49.80 5.11
CA GLN A 386 15.49 48.84 4.30
C GLN A 386 15.07 47.63 5.12
N ASP A 387 15.97 47.10 5.95
CA ASP A 387 15.68 45.95 6.81
C ASP A 387 14.70 46.34 7.94
N GLN A 388 14.79 47.56 8.48
CA GLN A 388 13.81 48.09 9.43
C GLN A 388 12.43 48.29 8.79
N ALA A 389 12.38 48.83 7.57
CA ALA A 389 11.12 49.00 6.83
C ALA A 389 10.45 47.66 6.52
N PHE A 390 11.24 46.63 6.18
CA PHE A 390 10.75 45.27 5.99
C PHE A 390 10.11 44.71 7.27
N ASN A 391 10.81 44.82 8.40
CA ASN A 391 10.30 44.35 9.70
C ASN A 391 9.01 45.09 10.10
N ALA A 392 8.97 46.41 9.94
CA ALA A 392 7.78 47.21 10.23
C ALA A 392 6.59 46.82 9.33
N ALA A 393 6.83 46.57 8.04
CA ALA A 393 5.78 46.12 7.12
C ALA A 393 5.29 44.69 7.44
N PHE A 394 6.18 43.81 7.91
CA PHE A 394 5.80 42.47 8.38
C PHE A 394 4.87 42.54 9.60
N GLU A 395 5.23 43.35 10.59
CA GLU A 395 4.45 43.58 11.81
C GLU A 395 3.11 44.27 11.55
N PHE A 396 3.03 45.12 10.53
CA PHE A 396 1.79 45.81 10.14
C PHE A 396 0.71 44.84 9.61
N LYS A 397 1.11 43.65 9.12
CA LYS A 397 0.24 42.53 8.72
C LYS A 397 -0.84 42.87 7.68
N ASP A 398 -0.58 43.82 6.78
CA ASP A 398 -1.46 44.12 5.63
C ASP A 398 -1.10 43.34 4.37
N TRP A 399 0.09 42.75 4.34
CA TRP A 399 0.62 41.97 3.22
C TRP A 399 -0.23 40.75 2.81
N PRO A 400 -0.98 40.04 3.70
CA PRO A 400 -1.82 38.92 3.25
C PRO A 400 -2.95 39.39 2.33
N ASP A 401 -3.61 40.50 2.67
CA ASP A 401 -4.67 41.08 1.84
C ASP A 401 -4.09 41.55 0.48
N GLN A 402 -2.87 42.10 0.48
CA GLN A 402 -2.20 42.52 -0.76
C GLN A 402 -1.85 41.32 -1.67
N VAL A 403 -1.36 40.21 -1.09
CA VAL A 403 -1.09 38.98 -1.85
C VAL A 403 -2.38 38.37 -2.39
N ALA A 404 -3.47 38.38 -1.60
CA ALA A 404 -4.79 37.91 -2.03
C ALA A 404 -5.33 38.73 -3.22
N HIS A 405 -5.18 40.05 -3.20
CA HIS A 405 -5.55 40.91 -4.32
C HIS A 405 -4.72 40.64 -5.58
N ARG A 406 -3.42 40.38 -5.42
CA ARG A 406 -2.55 40.02 -6.55
C ARG A 406 -2.91 38.64 -7.13
N PHE A 407 -3.26 37.68 -6.28
CA PHE A 407 -3.79 36.38 -6.71
C PHE A 407 -5.08 36.54 -7.53
N GLY A 408 -6.03 37.36 -7.07
CA GLY A 408 -7.26 37.64 -7.80
C GLY A 408 -7.01 38.31 -9.16
N ASN A 409 -6.07 39.25 -9.23
CA ASN A 409 -5.67 39.90 -10.49
C ASN A 409 -5.03 38.90 -11.46
N TRP A 410 -4.16 38.03 -10.94
CA TRP A 410 -3.50 36.99 -11.73
C TRP A 410 -4.51 36.00 -12.33
N LEU A 411 -5.47 35.52 -11.52
CA LEU A 411 -6.49 34.60 -12.02
C LEU A 411 -7.43 35.28 -13.03
N ASN A 412 -7.84 36.53 -12.77
CA ASN A 412 -8.62 37.31 -13.74
C ASN A 412 -7.88 37.48 -15.07
N ALA A 413 -6.58 37.77 -15.06
CA ALA A 413 -5.79 37.91 -16.27
C ALA A 413 -5.79 36.61 -17.11
N ILE A 414 -5.70 35.45 -16.45
CA ILE A 414 -5.79 34.14 -17.11
C ILE A 414 -7.18 33.92 -17.74
N LEU A 415 -8.24 34.25 -17.01
CA LEU A 415 -9.62 34.09 -17.50
C LEU A 415 -9.93 35.07 -18.65
N GLN A 416 -9.42 36.30 -18.60
CA GLN A 416 -9.55 37.28 -19.68
C GLN A 416 -8.85 36.81 -20.96
N GLN A 417 -7.66 36.20 -20.86
CA GLN A 417 -6.97 35.60 -22.00
C GLN A 417 -7.76 34.48 -22.67
N ARG A 418 -8.66 33.82 -21.92
CA ARG A 418 -9.60 32.79 -22.42
C ARG A 418 -10.91 33.37 -22.96
N GLY A 419 -11.08 34.70 -22.94
CA GLY A 419 -12.28 35.36 -23.43
C GLY A 419 -13.46 35.36 -22.45
N LEU A 420 -13.24 35.03 -21.17
CA LEU A 420 -14.29 35.03 -20.15
C LEU A 420 -14.51 36.45 -19.60
N PRO A 421 -15.77 36.88 -19.38
CA PRO A 421 -16.07 38.19 -18.83
C PRO A 421 -15.80 38.18 -17.31
N VAL A 422 -14.71 38.84 -16.90
CA VAL A 422 -14.34 38.97 -15.48
C VAL A 422 -14.01 40.42 -15.14
N GLY A 423 -14.44 40.88 -13.97
CA GLY A 423 -14.22 42.22 -13.45
C GLY A 423 -13.99 42.22 -11.93
N ASP A 424 -14.41 43.29 -11.27
CA ASP A 424 -14.14 43.53 -9.84
C ASP A 424 -14.84 42.54 -8.91
N VAL A 425 -16.00 42.01 -9.32
CA VAL A 425 -16.76 41.03 -8.53
C VAL A 425 -16.03 39.69 -8.50
N GLU A 426 -15.58 39.23 -9.66
CA GLU A 426 -14.80 37.99 -9.80
C GLU A 426 -13.44 38.15 -9.11
N HIS A 427 -12.78 39.30 -9.26
CA HIS A 427 -11.54 39.61 -8.53
C HIS A 427 -11.71 39.44 -7.02
N ALA A 428 -12.74 40.07 -6.45
CA ALA A 428 -13.01 40.02 -5.02
C ALA A 428 -13.37 38.59 -4.56
N HIS A 429 -14.05 37.81 -5.42
CA HIS A 429 -14.34 36.41 -5.14
C HIS A 429 -13.05 35.57 -5.10
N TRP A 430 -12.17 35.68 -6.10
CA TRP A 430 -10.91 34.95 -6.13
C TRP A 430 -9.96 35.34 -4.99
N ALA A 431 -9.89 36.63 -4.66
CA ALA A 431 -9.09 37.11 -3.54
C ALA A 431 -9.54 36.48 -2.21
N ARG A 432 -10.83 36.19 -2.02
CA ARG A 432 -11.33 35.50 -0.81
C ARG A 432 -10.93 34.03 -0.75
N GLN A 433 -10.70 33.39 -1.91
CA GLN A 433 -10.28 31.98 -1.97
C GLN A 433 -8.76 31.83 -1.76
N ALA A 434 -7.99 32.92 -1.77
CA ALA A 434 -6.56 32.88 -1.49
C ALA A 434 -6.32 32.51 -0.02
N LEU A 435 -5.86 31.28 0.23
CA LEU A 435 -5.42 30.85 1.55
C LEU A 435 -3.95 31.24 1.73
N ILE A 436 -3.70 32.17 2.63
CA ILE A 436 -2.37 32.71 2.93
C ILE A 436 -2.09 32.49 4.40
N ASP A 437 -1.12 31.62 4.69
CA ASP A 437 -0.72 31.29 6.07
C ASP A 437 -0.03 32.49 6.73
N ALA A 438 -0.78 33.30 7.46
CA ALA A 438 -0.26 34.34 8.34
C ALA A 438 -0.42 33.90 9.80
N GLU A 439 0.60 34.11 10.63
CA GLU A 439 0.50 33.88 12.08
C GLU A 439 -0.61 34.76 12.68
N TRP A 440 -1.63 34.09 13.21
CA TRP A 440 -2.85 34.68 13.76
C TRP A 440 -2.55 35.57 14.99
N PRO A 441 -3.28 36.69 15.19
CA PRO A 441 -4.36 37.22 14.36
C PRO A 441 -3.83 38.26 13.36
N ALA A 442 -4.03 38.01 12.07
CA ALA A 442 -4.10 39.06 11.05
C ALA A 442 -5.58 39.17 10.65
N PRO A 443 -6.28 40.28 10.89
CA PRO A 443 -7.66 40.41 10.44
C PRO A 443 -7.68 40.46 8.91
N MET A 444 -8.19 39.40 8.27
CA MET A 444 -8.54 39.42 6.86
C MET A 444 -9.50 40.60 6.60
N GLN A 445 -9.22 41.41 5.58
CA GLN A 445 -10.07 42.50 5.08
C GLN A 445 -10.18 43.76 5.95
N ARG A 446 -9.08 44.47 6.22
CA ARG A 446 -9.19 45.86 6.77
C ARG A 446 -9.79 46.87 5.79
N ARG A 447 -9.78 46.59 4.47
CA ARG A 447 -10.24 47.53 3.42
C ARG A 447 -11.64 47.25 2.86
N ALA A 448 -12.35 46.22 3.32
CA ALA A 448 -13.74 46.01 2.94
C ALA A 448 -14.69 46.88 3.78
N ARG A 449 -14.65 48.20 3.59
CA ARG A 449 -15.78 49.08 3.96
C ARG A 449 -16.47 49.55 2.67
N PRO A 450 -17.80 49.42 2.55
CA PRO A 450 -18.52 50.07 1.45
C PRO A 450 -18.38 51.59 1.62
N SER A 451 -18.26 52.31 0.50
CA SER A 451 -18.24 53.76 0.43
C SER A 451 -19.38 54.35 1.26
N SER A 452 -19.02 55.07 2.34
CA SER A 452 -19.97 55.85 3.12
C SER A 452 -20.60 56.91 2.22
N ASN A 453 -21.93 56.94 2.19
CA ASN A 453 -22.73 57.98 1.55
C ASN A 453 -22.22 59.39 1.92
N GLY A 454 -22.21 60.27 0.92
CA GLY A 454 -21.89 61.69 1.09
C GLY A 454 -22.87 62.41 2.02
N PRO A 455 -22.54 63.64 2.45
CA PRO A 455 -23.25 64.35 3.49
C PRO A 455 -24.63 64.82 3.00
N GLU A 456 -25.68 64.48 3.74
CA GLU A 456 -26.98 65.17 3.63
C GLU A 456 -26.79 66.63 4.04
N ALA A 457 -26.96 67.52 3.07
CA ALA A 457 -27.08 68.94 3.28
C ALA A 457 -28.44 69.22 3.96
N LEU A 458 -28.37 69.80 5.15
CA LEU A 458 -29.46 70.51 5.79
C LEU A 458 -29.93 71.66 4.89
N HIS A 459 -31.22 71.67 4.56
CA HIS A 459 -31.95 72.91 4.27
C HIS A 459 -33.39 72.76 4.79
N ASP A 460 -33.68 73.62 5.78
CA ASP A 460 -34.95 74.10 6.35
C ASP A 460 -36.27 73.34 6.10
#